data_AF-A0A2E6WRW7-F1
#
_entry.id   AF-A0A2E6WRW7-F1
#
_cell.length_a   1.000
_cell.length_b   1.000
_cell.length_c   1.000
_cell.angle_alpha   90.00
_cell.angle_beta   90.00
_cell.angle_gamma   90.00
#
_symmetry.space_group_name_H-M   'P 1'
#
loop_
_entity.id
_entity.type
_entity.pdbx_description
1 polymer ?
#
loop_
_entity_poly.entity_id
_entity_poly.type
_entity_poly.pdbx_seq_one_letter_code
_entity_poly.pdbx_strand_id
1 'polypeptide(L)'
;MGLSERKNIRRAYGFDEVAIVPGSITINPEITDTSIDIAGVNLTIPILASAMDAIVSPSFSVLMNKFGGLGVMNLEGVQTRYDDPEEVLQKISNSSQSDVTGVMQDLYKEPIKEELVARRVNDIKKHGGYCAVSITPANTKKLSPIAVEAGADILVVQSTVTTTRHISNSIKGLRFPELLDLIKVPVLVGNCVTYDVALELMETGIHGVLVGVGPGAACTTREVTGVGVPQVTATIDCAAARDEYFKRSKRYVPVITDGGIRTGGDLCKTFVSGADAVMLGTPLAQSKEAPGKGSNWGMATPDPALPRGTRVNVGVKSSLEQILFGPSSLTDGTQNLIGALKACMGMVGAQKISELHDAEMVIAPSIKTEGKYFQLSSS
;
A
#
# COMPACT_ATOMS: atom_id res chain seq x y z
N MET A 1 34.25 -2.37 -20.38
CA MET A 1 33.78 -2.79 -19.04
C MET A 1 34.96 -2.74 -18.09
N GLY A 2 35.14 -1.62 -17.39
CA GLY A 2 36.10 -1.56 -16.31
C GLY A 2 35.53 -2.33 -15.12
N LEU A 3 36.24 -3.36 -14.67
CA LEU A 3 36.12 -3.88 -13.31
C LEU A 3 36.64 -2.79 -12.37
N SER A 4 35.85 -1.76 -12.09
CA SER A 4 36.23 -0.71 -11.15
C SER A 4 35.24 -0.69 -9.98
N GLU A 5 35.80 -0.83 -8.79
CA GLU A 5 35.18 -0.90 -7.46
C GLU A 5 34.62 -2.27 -7.06
N ARG A 6 35.15 -2.79 -5.95
CA ARG A 6 34.59 -3.98 -5.29
C ARG A 6 33.11 -3.68 -5.02
N LYS A 7 32.22 -4.55 -5.48
CA LYS A 7 30.78 -4.46 -5.19
C LYS A 7 30.59 -4.47 -3.67
N ASN A 8 30.15 -3.34 -3.11
CA ASN A 8 29.82 -3.22 -1.69
C ASN A 8 28.35 -3.62 -1.47
N ILE A 9 28.09 -4.41 -0.42
CA ILE A 9 26.73 -4.77 -0.01
C ILE A 9 26.31 -3.82 1.12
N ARG A 10 25.33 -2.97 0.84
CA ARG A 10 24.74 -2.07 1.84
C ARG A 10 23.82 -2.87 2.76
N ARG A 11 23.94 -2.63 4.09
CA ARG A 11 22.99 -3.14 5.08
C ARG A 11 21.65 -2.40 4.97
N ALA A 12 20.55 -3.13 5.02
CA ALA A 12 19.19 -2.59 5.00
C ALA A 12 18.35 -3.33 6.05
N TYR A 13 17.30 -2.67 6.54
CA TYR A 13 16.54 -3.07 7.72
C TYR A 13 15.05 -3.20 7.43
N GLY A 14 14.43 -4.27 7.94
CA GLY A 14 12.98 -4.44 8.01
C GLY A 14 12.40 -4.03 9.36
N PHE A 15 11.08 -4.17 9.52
CA PHE A 15 10.39 -3.83 10.77
C PHE A 15 10.87 -4.64 11.98
N ASP A 16 11.36 -5.86 11.76
CA ASP A 16 11.79 -6.78 12.81
C ASP A 16 13.22 -6.51 13.29
N GLU A 17 13.91 -5.54 12.69
CA GLU A 17 15.31 -5.22 13.00
C GLU A 17 15.47 -3.86 13.67
N VAL A 18 14.37 -3.15 13.94
CA VAL A 18 14.39 -1.78 14.47
C VAL A 18 13.36 -1.57 15.59
N ALA A 19 13.61 -0.58 16.44
CA ALA A 19 12.70 -0.13 17.49
C ALA A 19 12.61 1.41 17.50
N ILE A 20 11.46 1.93 17.95
CA ILE A 20 11.24 3.37 18.15
C ILE A 20 11.68 3.70 19.57
N VAL A 21 12.47 4.77 19.73
CA VAL A 21 12.90 5.28 21.03
C VAL A 21 11.81 6.21 21.58
N PRO A 22 11.42 6.07 22.86
CA PRO A 22 10.50 7.02 23.50
C PRO A 22 11.01 8.46 23.45
N GLY A 23 10.09 9.40 23.36
CA GLY A 23 10.42 10.83 23.32
C GLY A 23 10.82 11.36 24.70
N SER A 24 11.42 12.55 24.72
CA SER A 24 11.71 13.25 25.99
C SER A 24 10.46 13.80 26.67
N ILE A 25 9.35 13.93 25.93
CA ILE A 25 8.06 14.39 26.42
C ILE A 25 7.00 13.40 25.93
N THR A 26 6.13 12.97 26.84
CA THR A 26 4.94 12.18 26.49
C THR A 26 3.70 13.06 26.44
N ILE A 27 2.76 12.71 25.57
CA ILE A 27 1.45 13.37 25.48
C ILE A 27 0.32 12.35 25.58
N ASN A 28 -0.87 12.84 25.91
CA ASN A 28 -2.07 12.01 25.95
C ASN A 28 -2.48 11.58 24.52
N PRO A 29 -2.72 10.29 24.25
CA PRO A 29 -3.14 9.83 22.92
C PRO A 29 -4.38 10.53 22.37
N GLU A 30 -5.27 11.03 23.23
CA GLU A 30 -6.50 11.72 22.87
C GLU A 30 -6.26 13.08 22.18
N ILE A 31 -5.09 13.71 22.42
CA ILE A 31 -4.74 14.98 21.79
C ILE A 31 -3.98 14.82 20.47
N THR A 32 -3.82 13.58 19.99
CA THR A 32 -3.14 13.28 18.72
C THR A 32 -4.10 13.36 17.54
N ASP A 33 -3.60 13.91 16.43
CA ASP A 33 -4.29 14.01 15.15
C ASP A 33 -3.61 13.13 14.10
N THR A 34 -4.36 12.16 13.60
CA THR A 34 -3.93 11.20 12.59
C THR A 34 -4.37 11.60 11.18
N SER A 35 -5.03 12.75 11.03
CA SER A 35 -5.52 13.21 9.74
C SER A 35 -4.36 13.61 8.81
N ILE A 36 -4.58 13.40 7.51
CA ILE A 36 -3.63 13.69 6.44
C ILE A 36 -4.35 14.25 5.22
N ASP A 37 -3.64 15.03 4.42
CA ASP A 37 -4.06 15.44 3.07
C ASP A 37 -3.17 14.72 2.04
N ILE A 38 -3.80 13.99 1.12
CA ILE A 38 -3.15 13.39 -0.04
C ILE A 38 -3.62 14.14 -1.27
N ALA A 39 -2.92 15.23 -1.59
CA ALA A 39 -3.15 16.03 -2.79
C ALA A 39 -4.60 16.53 -2.92
N GLY A 40 -5.13 17.08 -1.83
CA GLY A 40 -6.51 17.60 -1.73
C GLY A 40 -7.53 16.58 -1.21
N VAL A 41 -7.16 15.31 -1.11
CA VAL A 41 -8.00 14.26 -0.49
C VAL A 41 -7.69 14.18 0.99
N ASN A 42 -8.62 14.67 1.79
CA ASN A 42 -8.51 14.72 3.25
C ASN A 42 -9.00 13.42 3.88
N LEU A 43 -8.12 12.74 4.61
CA LEU A 43 -8.39 11.49 5.32
C LEU A 43 -8.24 11.71 6.83
N THR A 44 -9.11 11.12 7.66
CA THR A 44 -8.98 11.22 9.12
C THR A 44 -8.08 10.14 9.70
N ILE A 45 -7.79 9.10 8.90
CA ILE A 45 -6.78 8.08 9.20
C ILE A 45 -5.80 7.95 8.03
N PRO A 46 -4.51 7.69 8.29
CA PRO A 46 -3.46 7.68 7.27
C PRO A 46 -3.37 6.31 6.56
N ILE A 47 -4.52 5.72 6.21
CA ILE A 47 -4.62 4.34 5.72
C ILE A 47 -5.36 4.29 4.38
N LEU A 48 -4.66 3.75 3.38
CA LEU A 48 -5.21 3.31 2.10
C LEU A 48 -5.37 1.79 2.13
N ALA A 49 -6.47 1.26 1.63
CA ALA A 49 -6.61 -0.17 1.37
C ALA A 49 -5.95 -0.50 0.03
N SER A 50 -5.12 -1.54 0.01
CA SER A 50 -4.33 -1.93 -1.15
C SER A 50 -5.20 -2.37 -2.33
N ALA A 51 -4.74 -2.07 -3.55
CA ALA A 51 -5.41 -2.42 -4.80
C ALA A 51 -5.36 -3.93 -5.09
N MET A 52 -6.04 -4.69 -4.25
CA MET A 52 -6.14 -6.14 -4.31
C MET A 52 -7.62 -6.51 -4.35
N ASP A 53 -8.01 -7.36 -5.30
CA ASP A 53 -9.40 -7.80 -5.45
C ASP A 53 -9.96 -8.54 -4.22
N ALA A 54 -9.06 -9.15 -3.44
CA ALA A 54 -9.38 -9.78 -2.17
C ALA A 54 -9.78 -8.79 -1.06
N ILE A 55 -9.55 -7.49 -1.25
CA ILE A 55 -9.73 -6.46 -0.22
C ILE A 55 -10.71 -5.40 -0.69
N VAL A 56 -10.46 -4.82 -1.88
CA VAL A 56 -11.20 -3.62 -2.30
C VAL A 56 -12.24 -3.98 -3.36
N SER A 57 -13.50 -3.98 -2.93
CA SER A 57 -14.70 -3.88 -3.77
C SER A 57 -15.31 -2.48 -3.67
N PRO A 58 -16.29 -2.11 -4.52
CA PRO A 58 -17.01 -0.85 -4.36
C PRO A 58 -17.60 -0.66 -2.95
N SER A 59 -18.21 -1.70 -2.39
CA SER A 59 -18.79 -1.64 -1.04
C SER A 59 -17.73 -1.48 0.05
N PHE A 60 -16.58 -2.16 -0.10
CA PHE A 60 -15.45 -1.99 0.82
C PHE A 60 -14.86 -0.57 0.75
N SER A 61 -14.72 0.00 -0.45
CA SER A 61 -14.28 1.39 -0.63
C SER A 61 -15.22 2.39 0.05
N VAL A 62 -16.53 2.20 -0.09
CA VAL A 62 -17.52 3.04 0.61
C VAL A 62 -17.37 2.91 2.13
N LEU A 63 -17.13 1.70 2.64
CA LEU A 63 -16.93 1.48 4.07
C LEU A 63 -15.62 2.12 4.57
N MET A 64 -14.52 1.99 3.84
CA MET A 64 -13.25 2.67 4.16
C MET A 64 -13.42 4.19 4.23
N ASN A 65 -14.17 4.79 3.28
CA ASN A 65 -14.49 6.22 3.30
C ASN A 65 -15.25 6.63 4.57
N LYS A 66 -16.24 5.83 5.00
CA LYS A 66 -16.98 6.09 6.26
C LYS A 66 -16.09 6.05 7.49
N PHE A 67 -15.05 5.23 7.46
CA PHE A 67 -14.01 5.15 8.48
C PHE A 67 -12.87 6.16 8.28
N GLY A 68 -13.00 7.05 7.30
CA GLY A 68 -12.06 8.14 7.05
C GLY A 68 -10.74 7.72 6.42
N GLY A 69 -10.64 6.49 5.93
CA GLY A 69 -9.56 6.01 5.08
C GLY A 69 -9.97 5.97 3.60
N LEU A 70 -9.13 5.39 2.75
CA LEU A 70 -9.36 5.38 1.31
C LEU A 70 -9.21 3.97 0.72
N GLY A 71 -10.23 3.49 0.00
CA GLY A 71 -10.13 2.24 -0.76
C GLY A 71 -9.57 2.48 -2.17
N VAL A 72 -8.49 1.79 -2.55
CA VAL A 72 -7.95 1.84 -3.92
C VAL A 72 -8.40 0.62 -4.71
N MET A 73 -9.25 0.81 -5.71
CA MET A 73 -9.82 -0.30 -6.49
C MET A 73 -8.88 -0.68 -7.67
N ASN A 74 -8.57 -1.97 -7.82
CA ASN A 74 -7.80 -2.46 -8.96
C ASN A 74 -8.67 -2.51 -10.23
N LEU A 75 -8.40 -1.66 -11.23
CA LEU A 75 -9.17 -1.63 -12.48
C LEU A 75 -8.80 -2.72 -13.46
N GLU A 76 -7.73 -3.45 -13.19
CA GLU A 76 -7.31 -4.60 -14.00
C GLU A 76 -7.63 -5.93 -13.30
N GLY A 77 -8.39 -5.85 -12.20
CA GLY A 77 -8.80 -6.96 -11.37
C GLY A 77 -10.11 -7.60 -11.79
N VAL A 78 -10.70 -8.36 -10.87
CA VAL A 78 -11.96 -9.09 -11.06
C VAL A 78 -13.14 -8.12 -11.19
N GLN A 79 -13.12 -7.01 -10.46
CA GLN A 79 -14.21 -6.03 -10.37
C GLN A 79 -14.66 -5.47 -11.72
N THR A 80 -13.75 -5.39 -12.69
CA THR A 80 -13.94 -4.79 -14.01
C THR A 80 -13.92 -5.81 -15.16
N ARG A 81 -13.78 -7.11 -14.85
CA ARG A 81 -13.85 -8.21 -15.82
C ARG A 81 -15.20 -8.92 -15.78
N TYR A 82 -15.85 -8.94 -14.61
CA TYR A 82 -17.07 -9.70 -14.36
C TYR A 82 -18.22 -8.84 -13.86
N ASP A 83 -19.42 -9.15 -14.36
CA ASP A 83 -20.64 -8.51 -13.87
C ASP A 83 -20.94 -8.86 -12.41
N ASP A 84 -20.78 -10.14 -12.08
CA ASP A 84 -20.77 -10.66 -10.72
C ASP A 84 -19.34 -11.06 -10.30
N PRO A 85 -18.58 -10.16 -9.65
CA PRO A 85 -17.24 -10.46 -9.19
C PRO A 85 -17.24 -11.40 -7.97
N GLU A 86 -18.34 -11.51 -7.22
CA GLU A 86 -18.34 -12.24 -5.94
C GLU A 86 -18.16 -13.74 -6.17
N GLU A 87 -18.84 -14.34 -7.14
CA GLU A 87 -18.67 -15.75 -7.49
C GLU A 87 -17.23 -16.08 -7.89
N VAL A 88 -16.59 -15.17 -8.63
CA VAL A 88 -15.21 -15.32 -9.08
C VAL A 88 -14.23 -15.26 -7.90
N LEU A 89 -14.45 -14.31 -6.98
CA LEU A 89 -13.63 -14.16 -5.77
C LEU A 89 -13.78 -15.38 -4.86
N GLN A 90 -15.00 -15.90 -4.68
CA GLN A 90 -15.25 -17.12 -3.92
C GLN A 90 -14.57 -18.33 -4.54
N LYS A 91 -14.60 -18.45 -5.87
CA LYS A 91 -13.88 -19.53 -6.58
C LYS A 91 -12.38 -19.47 -6.31
N ILE A 92 -11.75 -18.29 -6.33
CA ILE A 92 -10.34 -18.12 -6.00
C ILE A 92 -10.08 -18.48 -4.53
N SER A 93 -10.89 -17.97 -3.61
CA SER A 93 -10.74 -18.21 -2.17
C SER A 93 -10.94 -19.67 -1.76
N ASN A 94 -11.81 -20.41 -2.46
CA ASN A 94 -12.09 -21.82 -2.17
C ASN A 94 -11.16 -22.78 -2.93
N SER A 95 -10.35 -22.28 -3.86
CA SER A 95 -9.40 -23.11 -4.60
C SER A 95 -8.31 -23.66 -3.68
N SER A 96 -7.85 -24.88 -3.97
CA SER A 96 -6.73 -25.50 -3.28
C SER A 96 -5.45 -24.69 -3.52
N GLN A 97 -4.47 -24.78 -2.60
CA GLN A 97 -3.22 -24.04 -2.77
C GLN A 97 -2.40 -24.50 -3.99
N SER A 98 -2.54 -25.77 -4.40
CA SER A 98 -1.86 -26.30 -5.59
C SER A 98 -2.44 -25.76 -6.89
N ASP A 99 -3.75 -25.50 -6.92
CA ASP A 99 -4.46 -25.20 -8.17
C ASP A 99 -4.75 -23.70 -8.34
N VAL A 100 -4.72 -22.93 -7.23
CA VAL A 100 -5.15 -21.53 -7.21
C VAL A 100 -4.43 -20.65 -8.23
N THR A 101 -3.14 -20.87 -8.47
CA THR A 101 -2.40 -20.06 -9.46
C THR A 101 -2.96 -20.26 -10.87
N GLY A 102 -3.21 -21.51 -11.28
CA GLY A 102 -3.82 -21.81 -12.58
C GLY A 102 -5.25 -21.27 -12.69
N VAL A 103 -6.05 -21.44 -11.63
CA VAL A 103 -7.41 -20.88 -11.56
C VAL A 103 -7.40 -19.37 -11.72
N MET A 104 -6.50 -18.66 -11.03
CA MET A 104 -6.36 -17.21 -11.14
C MET A 104 -5.90 -16.79 -12.54
N GLN A 105 -4.91 -17.47 -13.12
CA GLN A 105 -4.48 -17.19 -14.49
C GLN A 105 -5.62 -17.35 -15.49
N ASP A 106 -6.47 -18.36 -15.34
CA ASP A 106 -7.62 -18.58 -16.22
C ASP A 106 -8.70 -17.50 -16.03
N LEU A 107 -9.02 -17.14 -14.78
CA LEU A 107 -10.04 -16.11 -14.50
C LEU A 107 -9.58 -14.71 -14.95
N TYR A 108 -8.30 -14.37 -14.83
CA TYR A 108 -7.80 -13.05 -15.22
C TYR A 108 -7.57 -12.91 -16.73
N LYS A 109 -7.81 -13.96 -17.54
CA LYS A 109 -7.84 -13.86 -19.02
C LYS A 109 -9.05 -13.12 -19.54
N GLU A 110 -10.17 -13.14 -18.81
CA GLU A 110 -11.39 -12.40 -19.19
C GLU A 110 -11.05 -10.92 -19.40
N PRO A 111 -11.33 -10.30 -20.56
CA PRO A 111 -10.91 -8.93 -20.82
C PRO A 111 -11.52 -7.93 -19.85
N ILE A 112 -10.80 -6.82 -19.62
CA ILE A 112 -11.32 -5.68 -18.87
C ILE A 112 -12.45 -5.03 -19.69
N LYS A 113 -13.61 -4.87 -19.07
CA LYS A 113 -14.81 -4.28 -19.64
C LYS A 113 -14.91 -2.82 -19.24
N GLU A 114 -14.85 -1.92 -20.22
CA GLU A 114 -14.78 -0.47 -20.00
C GLU A 114 -16.04 0.08 -19.33
N GLU A 115 -17.20 -0.46 -19.68
CA GLU A 115 -18.47 -0.15 -19.04
C GLU A 115 -18.47 -0.53 -17.56
N LEU A 116 -17.75 -1.59 -17.18
CA LEU A 116 -17.60 -1.98 -15.78
C LEU A 116 -16.70 -1.01 -15.02
N VAL A 117 -15.64 -0.49 -15.64
CA VAL A 117 -14.82 0.55 -15.01
C VAL A 117 -15.69 1.73 -14.59
N ALA A 118 -16.46 2.28 -15.52
CA ALA A 118 -17.35 3.40 -15.23
C ALA A 118 -18.43 3.03 -14.20
N ARG A 119 -19.04 1.85 -14.31
CA ARG A 119 -20.06 1.38 -13.37
C ARG A 119 -19.52 1.27 -11.94
N ARG A 120 -18.34 0.67 -11.74
CA ARG A 120 -17.75 0.47 -10.40
C ARG A 120 -17.31 1.79 -9.76
N VAL A 121 -16.78 2.73 -10.54
CA VAL A 121 -16.47 4.09 -10.04
C VAL A 121 -17.75 4.78 -9.58
N ASN A 122 -18.80 4.76 -10.40
CA ASN A 122 -20.11 5.32 -10.04
C ASN A 122 -20.73 4.65 -8.80
N ASP A 123 -20.57 3.33 -8.65
CA ASP A 123 -21.05 2.59 -7.48
C ASP A 123 -20.41 3.07 -6.16
N ILE A 124 -19.16 3.52 -6.20
CA ILE A 124 -18.48 4.15 -5.07
C ILE A 124 -19.01 5.58 -4.89
N LYS A 125 -18.96 6.39 -5.95
CA LYS A 125 -19.27 7.83 -5.88
C LYS A 125 -20.71 8.14 -5.49
N LYS A 126 -21.69 7.30 -5.86
CA LYS A 126 -23.11 7.51 -5.51
C LYS A 126 -23.40 7.49 -4.01
N HIS A 127 -22.49 6.92 -3.20
CA HIS A 127 -22.62 6.88 -1.74
C HIS A 127 -21.92 8.04 -1.02
N GLY A 128 -21.31 8.97 -1.77
CA GLY A 128 -20.46 10.02 -1.24
C GLY A 128 -19.06 9.51 -0.85
N GLY A 129 -18.07 10.40 -0.89
CA GLY A 129 -16.67 10.08 -0.59
C GLY A 129 -15.75 10.06 -1.82
N TYR A 130 -14.50 9.68 -1.57
CA TYR A 130 -13.44 9.62 -2.57
C TYR A 130 -13.35 8.22 -3.20
N CYS A 131 -13.11 8.19 -4.51
CA CYS A 131 -12.86 6.99 -5.29
C CYS A 131 -11.41 7.03 -5.80
N ALA A 132 -10.57 6.14 -5.29
CA ALA A 132 -9.24 5.91 -5.83
C ALA A 132 -9.20 4.63 -6.65
N VAL A 133 -8.48 4.68 -7.77
CA VAL A 133 -8.36 3.54 -8.70
C VAL A 133 -6.91 3.27 -9.04
N SER A 134 -6.55 1.99 -9.19
CA SER A 134 -5.19 1.56 -9.55
C SER A 134 -5.16 0.98 -10.97
N ILE A 135 -4.12 1.37 -11.72
CA ILE A 135 -3.89 0.97 -13.11
C ILE A 135 -2.39 0.73 -13.30
N THR A 136 -2.03 -0.34 -14.01
CA THR A 136 -0.66 -0.60 -14.41
C THR A 136 -0.20 0.37 -15.49
N PRO A 137 1.11 0.67 -15.59
CA PRO A 137 1.65 1.59 -16.58
C PRO A 137 1.18 1.34 -18.02
N ALA A 138 1.02 0.06 -18.40
CA ALA A 138 0.63 -0.36 -19.74
C ALA A 138 -0.79 0.09 -20.13
N ASN A 139 -1.71 0.12 -19.17
CA ASN A 139 -3.14 0.40 -19.43
C ASN A 139 -3.57 1.83 -19.06
N THR A 140 -2.67 2.64 -18.49
CA THR A 140 -2.96 4.04 -18.09
C THR A 140 -3.63 4.86 -19.19
N LYS A 141 -3.09 4.85 -20.41
CA LYS A 141 -3.65 5.62 -21.55
C LYS A 141 -5.09 5.25 -21.88
N LYS A 142 -5.44 3.98 -21.68
CA LYS A 142 -6.76 3.44 -22.01
C LYS A 142 -7.76 3.67 -20.88
N LEU A 143 -7.40 3.27 -19.67
CA LEU A 143 -8.34 3.16 -18.55
C LEU A 143 -8.45 4.43 -17.71
N SER A 144 -7.41 5.28 -17.69
CA SER A 144 -7.45 6.50 -16.85
C SER A 144 -8.51 7.52 -17.28
N PRO A 145 -8.73 7.82 -18.58
CA PRO A 145 -9.78 8.78 -18.96
C PRO A 145 -11.16 8.27 -18.56
N ILE A 146 -11.44 6.99 -18.80
CA ILE A 146 -12.72 6.35 -18.48
C ILE A 146 -13.02 6.45 -16.98
N ALA A 147 -12.03 6.12 -16.13
CA ALA A 147 -12.22 6.17 -14.68
C ALA A 147 -12.42 7.60 -14.17
N VAL A 148 -11.67 8.56 -14.71
CA VAL A 148 -11.76 9.98 -14.31
C VAL A 148 -13.06 10.62 -14.79
N GLU A 149 -13.48 10.35 -16.03
CA GLU A 149 -14.79 10.79 -16.55
C GLU A 149 -15.96 10.21 -15.74
N ALA A 150 -15.83 8.99 -15.23
CA ALA A 150 -16.79 8.39 -14.31
C ALA A 150 -16.74 8.96 -12.88
N GLY A 151 -15.75 9.80 -12.55
CA GLY A 151 -15.66 10.53 -11.28
C GLY A 151 -14.65 9.98 -10.27
N ALA A 152 -13.63 9.21 -10.71
CA ALA A 152 -12.51 8.86 -9.84
C ALA A 152 -11.76 10.13 -9.37
N ASP A 153 -11.41 10.20 -8.09
CA ASP A 153 -10.76 11.35 -7.45
C ASP A 153 -9.23 11.21 -7.39
N ILE A 154 -8.71 9.98 -7.40
CA ILE A 154 -7.26 9.70 -7.42
C ILE A 154 -6.98 8.56 -8.39
N LEU A 155 -5.96 8.75 -9.23
CA LEU A 155 -5.34 7.67 -9.98
C LEU A 155 -4.07 7.18 -9.27
N VAL A 156 -3.94 5.87 -9.11
CA VAL A 156 -2.73 5.20 -8.67
C VAL A 156 -2.13 4.45 -9.86
N VAL A 157 -0.97 4.91 -10.35
CA VAL A 157 -0.21 4.15 -11.34
C VAL A 157 0.68 3.17 -10.59
N GLN A 158 0.30 1.88 -10.60
CA GLN A 158 0.94 0.89 -9.75
C GLN A 158 1.53 -0.27 -10.55
N SER A 159 2.78 -0.61 -10.27
CA SER A 159 3.45 -1.81 -10.74
C SER A 159 4.43 -2.30 -9.68
N THR A 160 4.99 -3.51 -9.84
CA THR A 160 5.98 -4.02 -8.89
C THR A 160 7.18 -3.10 -8.76
N VAL A 161 7.69 -2.56 -9.86
CA VAL A 161 8.82 -1.63 -9.90
C VAL A 161 8.54 -0.58 -10.96
N THR A 162 8.39 0.67 -10.56
CA THR A 162 8.11 1.79 -11.45
C THR A 162 9.28 2.76 -11.47
N THR A 163 9.64 3.19 -12.67
CA THR A 163 10.64 4.24 -12.91
C THR A 163 10.05 5.28 -13.86
N THR A 164 10.66 6.47 -13.90
CA THR A 164 10.32 7.53 -14.87
C THR A 164 10.64 7.13 -16.30
N ARG A 165 11.72 6.37 -16.49
CA ARG A 165 12.31 6.01 -17.76
C ARG A 165 12.12 4.52 -18.03
N HIS A 166 11.16 4.22 -18.90
CA HIS A 166 10.93 2.86 -19.37
C HIS A 166 11.35 2.72 -20.83
N ILE A 167 12.26 1.78 -21.09
CA ILE A 167 12.71 1.44 -22.45
C ILE A 167 11.91 0.22 -22.90
N SER A 168 11.14 0.37 -23.97
CA SER A 168 10.38 -0.72 -24.59
C SER A 168 10.36 -0.58 -26.11
N ASN A 169 9.97 -1.65 -26.80
CA ASN A 169 9.75 -1.64 -28.24
C ASN A 169 8.44 -0.92 -28.63
N SER A 170 7.64 -0.50 -27.66
CA SER A 170 6.40 0.23 -27.92
C SER A 170 6.73 1.63 -28.42
N ILE A 171 6.05 2.06 -29.49
CA ILE A 171 6.27 3.36 -30.14
C ILE A 171 6.16 4.52 -29.13
N LYS A 172 5.26 4.40 -28.13
CA LYS A 172 5.10 5.40 -27.06
C LYS A 172 4.74 4.72 -25.73
N GLY A 173 5.71 4.53 -24.84
CA GLY A 173 5.48 4.11 -23.45
C GLY A 173 4.71 5.16 -22.63
N LEU A 174 4.48 4.86 -21.34
CA LEU A 174 3.96 5.84 -20.39
C LEU A 174 5.00 6.94 -20.15
N ARG A 175 4.56 8.20 -20.18
CA ARG A 175 5.31 9.37 -19.75
C ARG A 175 4.43 10.15 -18.79
N PHE A 176 4.89 10.35 -17.56
CA PHE A 176 4.08 10.99 -16.52
C PHE A 176 3.59 12.40 -16.89
N PRO A 177 4.41 13.29 -17.49
CA PRO A 177 3.91 14.60 -17.91
C PRO A 177 2.70 14.51 -18.87
N GLU A 178 2.74 13.58 -19.84
CA GLU A 178 1.62 13.38 -20.76
C GLU A 178 0.37 12.83 -20.06
N LEU A 179 0.55 11.98 -19.05
CA LEU A 179 -0.57 11.48 -18.24
C LEU A 179 -1.19 12.59 -17.39
N LEU A 180 -0.36 13.44 -16.77
CA LEU A 180 -0.81 14.59 -15.97
C LEU A 180 -1.51 15.65 -16.82
N ASP A 181 -1.15 15.77 -18.10
CA ASP A 181 -1.87 16.60 -19.06
C ASP A 181 -3.22 15.99 -19.44
N LEU A 182 -3.27 14.66 -19.59
CA LEU A 182 -4.45 13.91 -20.02
C LEU A 182 -5.58 13.92 -18.98
N ILE A 183 -5.28 13.80 -17.69
CA ILE A 183 -6.28 13.73 -16.63
C ILE A 183 -6.08 14.82 -15.57
N LYS A 184 -7.17 15.30 -14.97
CA LYS A 184 -7.16 16.41 -14.00
C LYS A 184 -7.47 15.96 -12.57
N VAL A 185 -6.86 14.84 -12.17
CA VAL A 185 -6.92 14.30 -10.81
C VAL A 185 -5.52 14.01 -10.29
N PRO A 186 -5.29 14.01 -8.97
CA PRO A 186 -4.05 13.55 -8.38
C PRO A 186 -3.61 12.18 -8.89
N VAL A 187 -2.31 12.05 -9.15
CA VAL A 187 -1.67 10.81 -9.61
C VAL A 187 -0.62 10.37 -8.60
N LEU A 188 -0.87 9.25 -7.94
CA LEU A 188 0.08 8.57 -7.05
C LEU A 188 0.80 7.50 -7.86
N VAL A 189 2.10 7.31 -7.64
CA VAL A 189 2.89 6.39 -8.47
C VAL A 189 3.69 5.43 -7.62
N GLY A 190 3.58 4.14 -7.95
CA GLY A 190 4.29 3.09 -7.26
C GLY A 190 4.62 1.86 -8.09
N ASN A 191 5.51 0.99 -7.63
CA ASN A 191 6.30 1.16 -6.41
C ASN A 191 7.76 1.49 -6.73
N CYS A 192 8.39 2.27 -5.86
CA CYS A 192 9.83 2.53 -5.88
C CYS A 192 10.43 2.25 -4.48
N VAL A 193 11.76 2.11 -4.40
CA VAL A 193 12.45 1.77 -3.13
C VAL A 193 13.83 2.44 -2.99
N THR A 194 14.20 3.30 -3.93
CA THR A 194 15.51 3.95 -3.96
C THR A 194 15.34 5.46 -4.02
N TYR A 195 16.30 6.15 -3.41
CA TYR A 195 16.34 7.62 -3.38
C TYR A 195 16.23 8.23 -4.78
N ASP A 196 17.10 7.82 -5.71
CA ASP A 196 17.18 8.42 -7.05
C ASP A 196 15.88 8.24 -7.84
N VAL A 197 15.27 7.04 -7.78
CA VAL A 197 14.03 6.77 -8.51
C VAL A 197 12.87 7.56 -7.90
N ALA A 198 12.78 7.65 -6.58
CA ALA A 198 11.76 8.45 -5.92
C ALA A 198 11.89 9.94 -6.27
N LEU A 199 13.12 10.48 -6.25
CA LEU A 199 13.40 11.86 -6.62
C LEU A 199 13.01 12.13 -8.09
N GLU A 200 13.46 11.29 -9.02
CA GLU A 200 13.11 11.42 -10.44
C GLU A 200 11.59 11.36 -10.65
N LEU A 201 10.89 10.45 -9.97
CA LEU A 201 9.43 10.35 -10.03
C LEU A 201 8.78 11.65 -9.57
N MET A 202 9.17 12.21 -8.41
CA MET A 202 8.65 13.48 -7.90
C MET A 202 8.89 14.65 -8.85
N GLU A 203 10.04 14.68 -9.53
CA GLU A 203 10.39 15.71 -10.53
C GLU A 203 9.49 15.69 -11.76
N THR A 204 8.78 14.58 -12.03
CA THR A 204 7.80 14.52 -13.14
C THR A 204 6.50 15.28 -12.87
N GLY A 205 6.25 15.70 -11.64
CA GLY A 205 5.02 16.42 -11.26
C GLY A 205 3.93 15.56 -10.61
N ILE A 206 4.16 14.25 -10.40
CA ILE A 206 3.21 13.36 -9.69
C ILE A 206 2.91 13.86 -8.27
N HIS A 207 1.83 13.35 -7.68
CA HIS A 207 1.24 13.87 -6.45
C HIS A 207 1.51 13.01 -5.21
N GLY A 208 2.16 11.86 -5.36
CA GLY A 208 2.58 10.99 -4.26
C GLY A 208 3.35 9.79 -4.78
N VAL A 209 4.18 9.19 -3.93
CA VAL A 209 4.94 7.98 -4.27
C VAL A 209 4.54 6.84 -3.34
N LEU A 210 4.35 5.64 -3.90
CA LEU A 210 4.21 4.42 -3.12
C LEU A 210 5.56 3.70 -3.03
N VAL A 211 5.90 3.25 -1.83
CA VAL A 211 7.21 2.71 -1.50
C VAL A 211 7.11 1.29 -1.00
N GLY A 212 7.70 0.35 -1.75
CA GLY A 212 7.77 -1.05 -1.34
C GLY A 212 7.91 -2.02 -2.51
N VAL A 213 8.96 -2.84 -2.50
CA VAL A 213 9.19 -3.90 -3.50
C VAL A 213 9.45 -5.22 -2.78
N GLY A 214 8.45 -6.09 -2.81
CA GLY A 214 8.49 -7.44 -2.24
C GLY A 214 8.16 -7.66 -0.75
N PRO A 215 7.87 -6.69 0.13
CA PRO A 215 7.62 -6.98 1.54
C PRO A 215 6.17 -7.39 1.84
N GLY A 216 5.23 -7.24 0.90
CA GLY A 216 3.85 -7.66 1.08
C GLY A 216 3.73 -9.17 1.30
N ALA A 217 2.87 -9.61 2.22
CA ALA A 217 2.76 -11.03 2.61
C ALA A 217 2.36 -11.96 1.45
N ALA A 218 1.60 -11.46 0.47
CA ALA A 218 1.20 -12.19 -0.72
C ALA A 218 2.21 -12.08 -1.89
N CYS A 219 3.30 -11.31 -1.73
CA CYS A 219 4.26 -11.04 -2.79
C CYS A 219 5.43 -12.02 -2.72
N THR A 220 5.77 -12.64 -3.86
CA THR A 220 6.92 -13.54 -3.99
C THR A 220 8.01 -12.94 -4.88
N THR A 221 7.93 -11.65 -5.22
CA THR A 221 8.90 -11.00 -6.14
C THR A 221 10.36 -11.19 -5.69
N ARG A 222 10.67 -11.05 -4.39
CA ARG A 222 12.03 -11.25 -3.88
C ARG A 222 12.52 -12.68 -4.06
N GLU A 223 11.64 -13.65 -3.86
CA GLU A 223 11.95 -15.07 -4.03
C GLU A 223 12.14 -15.41 -5.52
N VAL A 224 11.24 -14.93 -6.38
CA VAL A 224 11.23 -15.23 -7.81
C VAL A 224 12.33 -14.50 -8.57
N THR A 225 12.66 -13.26 -8.19
CA THR A 225 13.55 -12.39 -8.99
C THR A 225 14.79 -11.89 -8.26
N GLY A 226 14.84 -12.02 -6.93
CA GLY A 226 15.89 -11.41 -6.10
C GLY A 226 15.77 -9.89 -5.94
N VAL A 227 14.74 -9.24 -6.51
CA VAL A 227 14.58 -7.79 -6.48
C VAL A 227 13.76 -7.35 -5.26
N GLY A 228 14.33 -6.44 -4.46
CA GLY A 228 13.63 -5.77 -3.37
C GLY A 228 14.57 -5.10 -2.37
N VAL A 229 14.01 -4.27 -1.50
CA VAL A 229 14.73 -3.60 -0.40
C VAL A 229 13.89 -3.73 0.87
N PRO A 230 14.47 -4.11 2.04
CA PRO A 230 13.77 -4.10 3.32
C PRO A 230 13.02 -2.79 3.59
N GLN A 231 11.78 -2.90 4.07
CA GLN A 231 10.79 -1.81 3.96
C GLN A 231 11.18 -0.55 4.74
N VAL A 232 11.76 -0.68 5.94
CA VAL A 232 12.16 0.49 6.75
C VAL A 232 13.22 1.30 5.98
N THR A 233 14.24 0.64 5.46
CA THR A 233 15.26 1.32 4.64
C THR A 233 14.68 1.92 3.36
N ALA A 234 13.79 1.22 2.67
CA ALA A 234 13.15 1.76 1.47
C ALA A 234 12.35 3.04 1.76
N THR A 235 11.56 3.03 2.85
CA THR A 235 10.78 4.21 3.27
C THR A 235 11.69 5.37 3.64
N ILE A 236 12.76 5.15 4.41
CA ILE A 236 13.74 6.18 4.77
C ILE A 236 14.41 6.78 3.53
N ASP A 237 14.85 5.95 2.58
CA ASP A 237 15.52 6.42 1.37
C ASP A 237 14.59 7.31 0.51
N CYS A 238 13.32 6.90 0.36
CA CYS A 238 12.34 7.67 -0.40
C CYS A 238 11.84 8.92 0.35
N ALA A 239 11.77 8.88 1.69
CA ALA A 239 11.50 10.04 2.54
C ALA A 239 12.61 11.10 2.40
N ALA A 240 13.88 10.69 2.41
CA ALA A 240 15.00 11.59 2.17
C ALA A 240 14.93 12.24 0.77
N ALA A 241 14.49 11.50 -0.25
CA ALA A 241 14.28 12.04 -1.60
C ALA A 241 13.15 13.10 -1.63
N ARG A 242 12.04 12.85 -0.93
CA ARG A 242 10.98 13.85 -0.75
C ARG A 242 11.50 15.12 -0.09
N ASP A 243 12.27 14.99 0.98
CA ASP A 243 12.73 16.16 1.74
C ASP A 243 13.69 17.01 0.91
N GLU A 244 14.57 16.38 0.12
CA GLU A 244 15.40 17.08 -0.86
C GLU A 244 14.55 17.78 -1.93
N TYR A 245 13.58 17.07 -2.50
CA TYR A 245 12.66 17.63 -3.48
C TYR A 245 11.89 18.83 -2.91
N PHE A 246 11.39 18.74 -1.68
CA PHE A 246 10.68 19.82 -0.99
C PHE A 246 11.60 21.02 -0.73
N LYS A 247 12.85 20.79 -0.27
CA LYS A 247 13.84 21.86 -0.07
C LYS A 247 14.06 22.66 -1.36
N ARG A 248 14.19 21.97 -2.50
CA ARG A 248 14.44 22.54 -3.83
C ARG A 248 13.21 23.20 -4.46
N SER A 249 12.05 22.54 -4.42
CA SER A 249 10.85 22.94 -5.18
C SER A 249 9.76 23.63 -4.36
N LYS A 250 9.82 23.52 -3.04
CA LYS A 250 8.74 23.90 -2.09
C LYS A 250 7.43 23.14 -2.29
N ARG A 251 7.41 22.09 -3.12
CA ARG A 251 6.26 21.21 -3.31
C ARG A 251 6.45 19.94 -2.50
N TYR A 252 5.51 19.66 -1.60
CA TYR A 252 5.54 18.45 -0.78
C TYR A 252 4.87 17.31 -1.55
N VAL A 253 5.53 16.15 -1.61
CA VAL A 253 5.00 14.94 -2.27
C VAL A 253 4.93 13.82 -1.24
N PRO A 254 3.72 13.39 -0.81
CA PRO A 254 3.58 12.38 0.22
C PRO A 254 4.20 11.03 -0.17
N VAL A 255 4.84 10.40 0.82
CA VAL A 255 5.39 9.05 0.75
C VAL A 255 4.41 8.08 1.41
N ILE A 256 3.96 7.09 0.63
CA ILE A 256 2.99 6.09 1.04
C ILE A 256 3.70 4.75 1.12
N THR A 257 3.89 4.20 2.32
CA THR A 257 4.53 2.89 2.44
C THR A 257 3.55 1.77 2.09
N ASP A 258 3.92 0.91 1.14
CA ASP A 258 3.07 -0.17 0.62
C ASP A 258 3.75 -1.54 0.81
N GLY A 259 3.35 -2.23 1.88
CA GLY A 259 3.73 -3.61 2.16
C GLY A 259 4.49 -3.83 3.47
N GLY A 260 4.51 -5.09 3.92
CA GLY A 260 5.23 -5.54 5.11
C GLY A 260 4.59 -5.23 6.47
N ILE A 261 3.57 -4.37 6.52
CA ILE A 261 2.89 -3.99 7.76
C ILE A 261 1.94 -5.11 8.22
N ARG A 262 2.17 -5.64 9.42
CA ARG A 262 1.34 -6.72 10.00
C ARG A 262 0.56 -6.28 11.23
N THR A 263 1.14 -5.40 12.03
CA THR A 263 0.62 -5.00 13.35
C THR A 263 0.70 -3.49 13.54
N GLY A 264 0.05 -2.98 14.61
CA GLY A 264 0.18 -1.59 15.02
C GLY A 264 1.64 -1.17 15.26
N GLY A 265 2.51 -2.06 15.74
CA GLY A 265 3.94 -1.75 15.90
C GLY A 265 4.67 -1.53 14.56
N ASP A 266 4.37 -2.35 13.54
CA ASP A 266 4.92 -2.15 12.19
C ASP A 266 4.36 -0.86 11.57
N LEU A 267 3.08 -0.55 11.83
CA LEU A 267 2.43 0.69 11.41
C LEU A 267 3.15 1.92 11.99
N CYS A 268 3.41 1.94 13.30
CA CYS A 268 4.12 3.04 13.95
C CYS A 268 5.53 3.21 13.38
N LYS A 269 6.28 2.10 13.22
CA LYS A 269 7.63 2.12 12.63
C LYS A 269 7.63 2.70 11.23
N THR A 270 6.56 2.49 10.48
CA THR A 270 6.42 3.04 9.13
C THR A 270 6.37 4.56 9.12
N PHE A 271 5.60 5.18 10.02
CA PHE A 271 5.54 6.63 10.13
C PHE A 271 6.85 7.22 10.64
N VAL A 272 7.49 6.59 11.64
CA VAL A 272 8.82 7.01 12.11
C VAL A 272 9.89 6.85 11.02
N SER A 273 9.71 5.92 10.07
CA SER A 273 10.58 5.80 8.90
C SER A 273 10.41 6.93 7.87
N GLY A 274 9.45 7.85 8.08
CA GLY A 274 9.21 9.01 7.21
C GLY A 274 8.02 8.87 6.27
N ALA A 275 7.13 7.90 6.45
CA ALA A 275 5.90 7.81 5.65
C ALA A 275 4.85 8.85 6.07
N ASP A 276 4.06 9.35 5.13
CA ASP A 276 2.89 10.22 5.38
C ASP A 276 1.60 9.40 5.49
N ALA A 277 1.52 8.29 4.75
CA ALA A 277 0.42 7.35 4.81
C ALA A 277 0.92 5.91 4.60
N VAL A 278 0.03 4.94 4.77
CA VAL A 278 0.31 3.54 4.47
C VAL A 278 -0.74 2.94 3.55
N MET A 279 -0.32 1.99 2.73
CA MET A 279 -1.21 1.11 2.00
C MET A 279 -1.21 -0.27 2.67
N LEU A 280 -2.37 -0.67 3.20
CA LEU A 280 -2.55 -1.93 3.92
C LEU A 280 -3.25 -2.97 3.06
N GLY A 281 -2.63 -4.13 2.96
CA GLY A 281 -3.20 -5.32 2.34
C GLY A 281 -3.72 -6.29 3.41
N THR A 282 -2.86 -7.24 3.78
CA THR A 282 -3.18 -8.39 4.64
C THR A 282 -3.84 -8.09 5.99
N PRO A 283 -3.53 -6.99 6.70
CA PRO A 283 -4.30 -6.61 7.89
C PRO A 283 -5.79 -6.42 7.60
N LEU A 284 -6.14 -5.81 6.45
CA LEU A 284 -7.53 -5.54 6.07
C LEU A 284 -8.23 -6.77 5.49
N ALA A 285 -7.49 -7.69 4.87
CA ALA A 285 -8.03 -8.97 4.38
C ALA A 285 -8.59 -9.86 5.51
N GLN A 286 -8.21 -9.60 6.76
CA GLN A 286 -8.73 -10.29 7.94
C GLN A 286 -10.11 -9.77 8.40
N SER A 287 -10.66 -8.75 7.73
CA SER A 287 -11.98 -8.21 8.06
C SER A 287 -13.11 -9.07 7.52
N LYS A 288 -14.27 -9.03 8.18
CA LYS A 288 -15.50 -9.68 7.69
C LYS A 288 -15.97 -9.13 6.34
N GLU A 289 -15.68 -7.86 6.11
CA GLU A 289 -16.14 -7.07 4.97
C GLU A 289 -15.23 -7.23 3.75
N ALA A 290 -14.00 -7.71 3.92
CA ALA A 290 -13.09 -8.00 2.81
C ALA A 290 -13.70 -9.07 1.87
N PRO A 291 -13.71 -8.85 0.54
CA PRO A 291 -14.25 -9.80 -0.44
C PRO A 291 -13.53 -11.16 -0.44
N GLY A 292 -12.23 -11.17 -0.12
CA GLY A 292 -11.41 -12.38 -0.07
C GLY A 292 -11.74 -13.33 1.09
N LYS A 293 -12.59 -12.92 2.05
CA LYS A 293 -13.02 -13.75 3.20
C LYS A 293 -11.84 -14.41 3.93
N GLY A 294 -10.82 -13.62 4.26
CA GLY A 294 -9.59 -14.09 4.90
C GLY A 294 -8.53 -14.63 3.95
N SER A 295 -8.83 -14.80 2.64
CA SER A 295 -7.80 -14.97 1.61
C SER A 295 -7.28 -13.61 1.14
N ASN A 296 -6.02 -13.57 0.74
CA ASN A 296 -5.39 -12.38 0.17
C ASN A 296 -4.41 -12.75 -0.95
N TRP A 297 -4.35 -11.94 -2.02
CA TRP A 297 -3.41 -12.12 -3.13
C TRP A 297 -3.08 -10.77 -3.76
N GLY A 298 -1.89 -10.66 -4.36
CA GLY A 298 -1.45 -9.44 -5.02
C GLY A 298 -1.80 -9.39 -6.52
N MET A 299 -1.70 -8.20 -7.11
CA MET A 299 -1.97 -7.97 -8.54
C MET A 299 -1.04 -8.75 -9.50
N ALA A 300 0.13 -9.19 -9.02
CA ALA A 300 1.10 -9.94 -9.81
C ALA A 300 0.95 -11.48 -9.67
N THR A 301 0.03 -11.96 -8.84
CA THR A 301 -0.27 -13.39 -8.70
C THR A 301 -0.84 -14.01 -9.98
N PRO A 302 -1.78 -13.38 -10.73
CA PRO A 302 -2.37 -13.97 -11.93
C PRO A 302 -1.53 -13.78 -13.20
N ASP A 303 -0.26 -13.36 -13.10
CA ASP A 303 0.60 -13.16 -14.27
C ASP A 303 0.66 -14.44 -15.13
N PRO A 304 0.36 -14.37 -16.44
CA PRO A 304 0.20 -15.56 -17.27
C PRO A 304 1.52 -16.30 -17.54
N ALA A 305 2.66 -15.63 -17.42
CA ALA A 305 3.96 -16.18 -17.76
C ALA A 305 4.82 -16.44 -16.51
N LEU A 306 4.84 -15.50 -15.57
CA LEU A 306 5.66 -15.59 -14.37
C LEU A 306 4.93 -14.95 -13.16
N PRO A 307 4.07 -15.72 -12.47
CA PRO A 307 3.46 -15.33 -11.21
C PRO A 307 4.51 -14.86 -10.20
N ARG A 308 4.31 -13.67 -9.63
CA ARG A 308 5.19 -13.07 -8.60
C ARG A 308 4.44 -12.76 -7.30
N GLY A 309 3.38 -13.52 -7.06
CA GLY A 309 2.66 -13.55 -5.82
C GLY A 309 2.04 -14.91 -5.58
N THR A 310 1.47 -15.08 -4.41
CA THR A 310 0.75 -16.28 -3.99
C THR A 310 -0.54 -15.87 -3.29
N ARG A 311 -1.53 -16.75 -3.29
CA ARG A 311 -2.67 -16.59 -2.37
C ARG A 311 -2.24 -17.02 -0.99
N VAL A 312 -2.40 -16.13 -0.01
CA VAL A 312 -2.23 -16.44 1.41
C VAL A 312 -3.59 -16.51 2.09
N ASN A 313 -3.72 -17.37 3.09
CA ASN A 313 -4.90 -17.43 3.95
C ASN A 313 -4.52 -16.90 5.33
N VAL A 314 -5.15 -15.80 5.72
CA VAL A 314 -4.96 -15.12 7.01
C VAL A 314 -6.18 -15.21 7.90
N GLY A 315 -7.24 -15.88 7.43
CA GLY A 315 -8.50 -16.04 8.14
C GLY A 315 -9.26 -14.72 8.33
N VAL A 316 -10.52 -14.84 8.75
CA VAL A 316 -11.33 -13.68 9.18
C VAL A 316 -11.23 -13.59 10.69
N LYS A 317 -10.74 -12.44 11.21
CA LYS A 317 -10.55 -12.23 12.65
C LYS A 317 -11.64 -11.36 13.28
N SER A 318 -12.02 -10.26 12.64
CA SER A 318 -12.93 -9.25 13.23
C SER A 318 -13.58 -8.36 12.18
N SER A 319 -14.43 -7.41 12.59
CA SER A 319 -14.90 -6.37 11.66
C SER A 319 -13.75 -5.43 11.28
N LEU A 320 -13.90 -4.75 10.15
CA LEU A 320 -12.97 -3.70 9.72
C LEU A 320 -12.87 -2.58 10.77
N GLU A 321 -13.98 -2.19 11.37
CA GLU A 321 -14.03 -1.19 12.46
C GLU A 321 -13.13 -1.62 13.62
N GLN A 322 -13.22 -2.88 14.06
CA GLN A 322 -12.41 -3.38 15.17
C GLN A 322 -10.92 -3.48 14.81
N ILE A 323 -10.60 -3.80 13.55
CA ILE A 323 -9.20 -3.80 13.06
C ILE A 323 -8.63 -2.38 13.12
N LEU A 324 -9.39 -1.37 12.67
CA LEU A 324 -8.92 0.01 12.61
C LEU A 324 -8.94 0.71 13.98
N PHE A 325 -10.04 0.59 14.74
CA PHE A 325 -10.32 1.42 15.93
C PHE A 325 -10.55 0.62 17.22
N GLY A 326 -10.64 -0.71 17.13
CA GLY A 326 -10.88 -1.56 18.29
C GLY A 326 -12.33 -1.55 18.78
N PRO A 327 -12.57 -1.85 20.08
CA PRO A 327 -11.56 -2.26 21.06
C PRO A 327 -10.85 -3.55 20.65
N SER A 328 -9.56 -3.65 20.96
CA SER A 328 -8.81 -4.88 20.72
C SER A 328 -9.20 -5.95 21.73
N SER A 329 -9.49 -7.16 21.26
CA SER A 329 -9.59 -8.37 22.09
C SER A 329 -8.31 -9.24 21.99
N LEU A 330 -7.31 -8.77 21.24
CA LEU A 330 -6.04 -9.46 20.99
C LEU A 330 -4.87 -8.65 21.55
N THR A 331 -3.78 -9.35 21.88
CA THR A 331 -2.53 -8.75 22.40
C THR A 331 -1.39 -8.80 21.38
N ASP A 332 -1.64 -9.26 20.16
CA ASP A 332 -0.66 -9.40 19.07
C ASP A 332 -0.51 -8.13 18.21
N GLY A 333 -1.29 -7.09 18.50
CA GLY A 333 -1.30 -5.82 17.78
C GLY A 333 -1.96 -5.88 16.40
N THR A 334 -2.76 -6.89 16.09
CA THR A 334 -3.49 -7.00 14.80
C THR A 334 -4.84 -6.30 14.79
N GLN A 335 -5.27 -5.74 15.92
CA GLN A 335 -6.50 -4.95 16.06
C GLN A 335 -6.18 -3.56 16.64
N ASN A 336 -7.12 -2.63 16.49
CA ASN A 336 -7.01 -1.25 16.92
C ASN A 336 -5.73 -0.54 16.42
N LEU A 337 -5.50 -0.61 15.11
CA LEU A 337 -4.31 -0.05 14.48
C LEU A 337 -4.16 1.47 14.74
N ILE A 338 -5.26 2.21 14.72
CA ILE A 338 -5.26 3.65 15.01
C ILE A 338 -5.01 3.91 16.50
N GLY A 339 -5.57 3.12 17.40
CA GLY A 339 -5.25 3.22 18.82
C GLY A 339 -3.77 2.93 19.10
N ALA A 340 -3.17 1.95 18.43
CA ALA A 340 -1.74 1.67 18.53
C ALA A 340 -0.89 2.86 18.01
N LEU A 341 -1.29 3.46 16.89
CA LEU A 341 -0.64 4.65 16.34
C LEU A 341 -0.71 5.84 17.32
N LYS A 342 -1.90 6.15 17.85
CA LYS A 342 -2.10 7.24 18.82
C LYS A 342 -1.33 7.00 20.12
N ALA A 343 -1.28 5.75 20.59
CA ALA A 343 -0.48 5.39 21.76
C ALA A 343 1.02 5.62 21.50
N CYS A 344 1.53 5.22 20.34
CA CYS A 344 2.92 5.48 19.96
C CYS A 344 3.22 6.97 19.86
N MET A 345 2.34 7.73 19.19
CA MET A 345 2.40 9.19 19.12
C MET A 345 2.49 9.81 20.52
N GLY A 346 1.66 9.33 21.46
CA GLY A 346 1.72 9.71 22.88
C GLY A 346 3.07 9.41 23.54
N MET A 347 3.64 8.22 23.29
CA MET A 347 4.93 7.78 23.84
C MET A 347 6.13 8.55 23.29
N VAL A 348 6.05 9.09 22.08
CA VAL A 348 7.13 9.88 21.45
C VAL A 348 6.91 11.38 21.48
N GLY A 349 5.74 11.84 21.95
CA GLY A 349 5.41 13.26 22.06
C GLY A 349 4.97 13.92 20.75
N ALA A 350 4.56 13.14 19.75
CA ALA A 350 4.12 13.64 18.46
C ALA A 350 2.60 13.85 18.44
N GLN A 351 2.14 15.07 18.16
CA GLN A 351 0.72 15.40 17.98
C GLN A 351 0.22 15.12 16.56
N LYS A 352 1.10 15.17 15.55
CA LYS A 352 0.77 14.96 14.13
C LYS A 352 1.63 13.88 13.50
N ILE A 353 1.16 13.31 12.39
CA ILE A 353 1.92 12.31 11.62
C ILE A 353 3.29 12.83 11.19
N SER A 354 3.39 14.07 10.74
CA SER A 354 4.67 14.68 10.34
C SER A 354 5.69 14.76 11.47
N GLU A 355 5.23 14.87 12.73
CA GLU A 355 6.12 14.94 13.90
C GLU A 355 6.68 13.56 14.29
N LEU A 356 6.06 12.46 13.83
CA LEU A 356 6.64 11.12 14.00
C LEU A 356 7.94 10.95 13.21
N HIS A 357 8.16 11.72 12.15
CA HIS A 357 9.37 11.64 11.32
C HIS A 357 10.63 12.03 12.09
N ASP A 358 10.48 12.84 13.16
CA ASP A 358 11.56 13.28 14.02
C ASP A 358 11.88 12.29 15.17
N ALA A 359 11.03 11.28 15.38
CA ALA A 359 11.24 10.31 16.44
C ALA A 359 12.46 9.42 16.14
N GLU A 360 13.27 9.13 17.16
CA GLU A 360 14.47 8.33 16.99
C GLU A 360 14.13 6.85 16.76
N MET A 361 14.84 6.23 15.83
CA MET A 361 14.78 4.80 15.55
C MET A 361 16.16 4.16 15.70
N VAL A 362 16.22 3.02 16.39
CA VAL A 362 17.45 2.28 16.66
C VAL A 362 17.42 0.89 16.06
N ILE A 363 18.61 0.36 15.75
CA ILE A 363 18.79 -1.02 15.29
C ILE A 363 18.62 -1.96 16.49
N ALA A 364 17.61 -2.83 16.43
CA ALA A 364 17.20 -3.74 17.49
C ALA A 364 16.84 -5.13 16.90
N PRO A 365 17.83 -5.92 16.46
CA PRO A 365 17.60 -7.20 15.76
C PRO A 365 16.92 -8.27 16.62
N SER A 366 16.97 -8.12 17.95
CA SER A 366 16.34 -9.05 18.91
C SER A 366 14.97 -8.59 19.39
N ILE A 367 14.39 -7.51 18.83
CA ILE A 367 13.16 -6.90 19.37
C ILE A 367 11.96 -7.86 19.39
N LYS A 368 11.96 -8.89 18.54
CA LYS A 368 10.91 -9.92 18.52
C LYS A 368 11.08 -11.01 19.58
N THR A 369 12.28 -11.20 20.12
CA THR A 369 12.61 -12.33 21.00
C THR A 369 13.04 -11.91 22.40
N GLU A 370 13.55 -10.69 22.58
CA GLU A 370 14.02 -10.17 23.85
C GLU A 370 12.91 -10.16 24.91
N GLY A 371 13.12 -10.92 26.00
CA GLY A 371 12.14 -11.04 27.10
C GLY A 371 10.82 -11.74 26.72
N LYS A 372 10.72 -12.33 25.52
CA LYS A 372 9.48 -12.94 25.00
C LYS A 372 9.35 -14.44 25.25
N TYR A 373 10.24 -15.04 26.04
CA TYR A 373 10.27 -16.49 26.30
C TYR A 373 8.89 -17.09 26.62
N PHE A 374 8.18 -16.54 27.62
CA PHE A 374 6.86 -17.05 28.02
C PHE A 374 5.75 -16.81 26.97
N GLN A 375 5.88 -15.76 26.16
CA GLN A 375 4.92 -15.45 25.10
C GLN A 375 5.07 -16.46 23.96
N LEU A 376 6.32 -16.73 23.55
CA LEU A 376 6.65 -17.66 22.48
C LEU A 376 6.47 -19.13 22.88
N SER A 377 6.67 -19.48 24.15
CA SER A 377 6.45 -20.85 24.64
C SER A 377 4.97 -21.23 24.75
N SER A 378 4.06 -20.26 24.64
CA SER A 378 2.61 -20.43 24.79
C SER A 378 1.86 -20.34 23.46
N SER A 379 2.59 -20.24 22.33
CA SER A 379 2.05 -20.03 20.97
C SER A 379 1.86 -21.33 20.20
#